data_AF-I2CPW4-F1
#
_entry.id   AF-I2CPW4-F1
#
_cell.length_a   1.000
_cell.length_b   1.000
_cell.length_c   1.000
_cell.angle_alpha   90.00
_cell.angle_beta   90.00
_cell.angle_gamma   90.00
#
_symmetry.space_group_name_H-M   'P 1'
#
loop_
_entity.id
_entity.type
_entity.pdbx_description
1 polymer ?
#
loop_
_entity_poly.entity_id
_entity_poly.type
_entity_poly.pdbx_seq_one_letter_code
_entity_poly.pdbx_strand_id
1 'polypeptide(L)'
;GALVPDNVIVDLVVAELASKGHVPRLLLDGFPRTIPQALALEPHVSIDVVIDLDIPDQTIIERISNRWIHAASGRTYAYDYNPPKQKGVDDVTGEPLVQREDDKEETVKARLEQYKQITTPLVDHYRYQGTLATFSGTESDVIYPYVKAHLDAFLAGRSQE
;
A
#
# COMPACT_ATOMS: atom_id res chain seq x y z
N GLY A 1 5.71 -16.48 6.19
CA GLY A 1 5.87 -16.12 7.62
C GLY A 1 4.50 -15.91 8.20
N ALA A 2 4.26 -16.35 9.45
CA ALA A 2 3.00 -16.07 10.12
C ALA A 2 2.81 -14.55 10.26
N LEU A 3 1.60 -14.06 9.98
CA LEU A 3 1.26 -12.67 10.24
C LEU A 3 1.35 -12.43 11.75
N VAL A 4 1.90 -11.28 12.14
CA VAL A 4 1.84 -10.82 13.53
C VAL A 4 0.35 -10.74 13.93
N PRO A 5 -0.05 -11.24 15.11
CA PRO A 5 -1.45 -11.20 15.53
C PRO A 5 -2.03 -9.78 15.50
N ASP A 6 -3.29 -9.66 15.07
CA ASP A 6 -3.97 -8.38 14.88
C ASP A 6 -3.93 -7.50 16.15
N ASN A 7 -4.14 -8.09 17.33
CA ASN A 7 -4.13 -7.36 18.59
C ASN A 7 -2.76 -6.73 18.89
N VAL A 8 -1.67 -7.43 18.58
CA VAL A 8 -0.30 -6.92 18.81
C VAL A 8 -0.02 -5.71 17.91
N ILE A 9 -0.49 -5.74 16.65
CA ILE A 9 -0.32 -4.61 15.73
C ILE A 9 -1.18 -3.42 16.15
N VAL A 10 -2.43 -3.66 16.57
CA VAL A 10 -3.31 -2.59 17.06
C VAL A 10 -2.69 -1.90 18.28
N ASP A 11 -2.25 -2.67 19.28
CA ASP A 11 -1.63 -2.13 20.49
C ASP A 11 -0.39 -1.29 20.17
N LEU A 12 0.43 -1.75 19.21
CA LEU A 12 1.61 -1.02 18.74
C LEU A 12 1.23 0.33 18.11
N VAL A 13 0.23 0.35 17.21
CA VAL A 13 -0.22 1.56 16.52
C VAL A 13 -0.84 2.54 17.52
N VAL A 14 -1.69 2.06 18.43
CA VAL A 14 -2.33 2.88 19.46
C VAL A 14 -1.30 3.48 20.42
N ALA A 15 -0.30 2.71 20.85
CA ALA A 15 0.79 3.20 21.69
C ALA A 15 1.62 4.28 20.98
N GLU A 16 1.90 4.11 19.69
CA GLU A 16 2.64 5.10 18.90
C GLU A 16 1.83 6.39 18.70
N LEU A 17 0.52 6.29 18.52
CA LEU A 17 -0.35 7.48 18.42
C LEU A 17 -0.41 8.23 19.75
N ALA A 18 -0.53 7.51 20.87
CA ALA A 18 -0.50 8.10 22.20
C ALA A 18 0.83 8.81 22.50
N SER A 19 1.97 8.24 22.05
CA SER A 19 3.30 8.80 22.28
C SER A 19 3.52 10.14 21.55
N LYS A 20 2.85 10.34 20.40
CA LYS A 20 2.95 11.57 19.61
C LYS A 20 2.10 12.73 20.13
N GLY A 21 1.18 12.49 21.07
CA GLY A 21 0.28 13.52 21.59
C GLY A 21 -0.72 14.00 20.52
N HIS A 22 -0.97 15.31 20.46
CA HIS A 22 -1.89 15.87 19.46
C HIS A 22 -1.25 15.87 18.06
N VAL A 23 -1.71 14.98 17.19
CA VAL A 23 -1.29 14.91 15.78
C VAL A 23 -2.39 15.52 14.93
N PRO A 24 -2.19 16.71 14.32
CA PRO A 24 -3.25 17.40 13.59
C PRO A 24 -3.63 16.70 12.28
N ARG A 25 -2.72 15.88 11.72
CA ARG A 25 -2.93 15.11 10.49
C ARG A 25 -2.16 13.79 10.57
N LEU A 26 -2.86 12.69 10.36
CA LEU A 26 -2.33 11.35 10.40
C LEU A 26 -2.55 10.66 9.05
N LEU A 27 -1.51 10.00 8.54
CA LEU A 27 -1.64 9.08 7.42
C LEU A 27 -1.22 7.70 7.92
N LEU A 28 -2.15 6.75 7.90
CA LEU A 28 -1.88 5.35 8.16
C LEU A 28 -1.64 4.66 6.82
N ASP A 29 -0.43 4.13 6.61
CA ASP A 29 -0.07 3.42 5.40
C ASP A 29 -0.04 1.91 5.66
N GLY A 30 -0.92 1.19 4.98
CA GLY A 30 -1.03 -0.27 5.09
C GLY A 30 -1.58 -0.77 6.43
N PHE A 31 -2.29 0.09 7.19
CA PHE A 31 -3.05 -0.28 8.40
C PHE A 31 -4.34 0.57 8.49
N PRO A 32 -5.48 -0.01 8.86
CA PRO A 32 -5.72 -1.44 9.12
C PRO A 32 -5.70 -2.29 7.84
N ARG A 33 -5.40 -3.59 7.98
CA ARG A 33 -5.44 -4.58 6.90
C ARG A 33 -6.61 -5.54 6.99
N THR A 34 -7.22 -5.67 8.16
CA THR A 34 -8.33 -6.60 8.43
C THR A 34 -9.49 -5.86 9.09
N ILE A 35 -10.70 -6.40 9.01
CA ILE A 35 -11.86 -5.88 9.75
C ILE A 35 -11.63 -5.84 11.27
N PRO A 36 -11.10 -6.90 11.91
CA PRO A 36 -10.79 -6.85 13.33
C PRO A 36 -9.85 -5.70 13.71
N GLN A 37 -8.84 -5.40 12.88
CA GLN A 37 -7.95 -4.26 13.11
C GLN A 37 -8.70 -2.92 13.00
N ALA A 38 -9.58 -2.78 12.00
CA ALA A 38 -10.37 -1.55 11.83
C ALA A 38 -11.30 -1.30 13.02
N LEU A 39 -12.07 -2.31 13.43
CA LEU A 39 -12.98 -2.21 14.58
C LEU A 39 -12.23 -1.94 15.89
N ALA A 40 -11.02 -2.49 16.05
CA ALA A 40 -10.19 -2.25 17.22
C ALA A 40 -9.55 -0.84 17.21
N LEU A 41 -9.37 -0.22 16.05
CA LEU A 41 -8.80 1.13 15.91
C LEU A 41 -9.85 2.24 16.13
N GLU A 42 -11.10 2.01 15.73
CA GLU A 42 -12.20 3.01 15.79
C GLU A 42 -12.36 3.74 17.14
N PRO A 43 -12.20 3.10 18.31
CA PRO A 43 -12.29 3.80 19.60
C PRO A 43 -11.14 4.78 19.87
N HIS A 44 -10.02 4.64 19.16
CA HIS A 44 -8.79 5.40 19.39
C HIS A 44 -8.56 6.50 18.35
N VAL A 45 -9.04 6.29 17.11
CA VAL A 45 -8.83 7.21 16.00
C VAL A 45 -10.08 7.28 15.13
N SER A 46 -10.52 8.51 14.83
CA SER A 46 -11.51 8.76 13.78
C SER A 46 -10.81 8.75 12.43
N ILE A 47 -11.27 7.88 11.51
CA ILE A 47 -10.78 7.84 10.14
C ILE A 47 -11.69 8.70 9.27
N ASP A 48 -11.16 9.83 8.81
CA ASP A 48 -11.95 10.77 8.01
C ASP A 48 -12.01 10.40 6.52
N VAL A 49 -10.92 9.84 5.99
CA VAL A 49 -10.76 9.49 4.58
C VAL A 49 -9.97 8.19 4.47
N VAL A 50 -10.44 7.27 3.63
CA VAL A 50 -9.73 6.07 3.21
C VAL A 50 -9.50 6.13 1.72
N ILE A 51 -8.24 6.06 1.30
CA ILE A 51 -7.85 6.02 -0.11
C ILE A 51 -7.71 4.57 -0.55
N ASP A 52 -8.52 4.15 -1.51
CA ASP A 52 -8.49 2.83 -2.11
C ASP A 52 -7.95 2.93 -3.54
N LEU A 53 -6.92 2.14 -3.85
CA LEU A 53 -6.26 2.13 -5.16
C LEU A 53 -6.69 0.87 -5.92
N ASP A 54 -7.66 1.04 -6.81
CA ASP A 54 -8.26 -0.04 -7.57
C ASP A 54 -7.49 -0.26 -8.89
N ILE A 55 -6.46 -1.09 -8.80
CA ILE A 55 -5.56 -1.40 -9.90
C ILE A 55 -5.90 -2.78 -10.46
N PRO A 56 -5.99 -2.97 -11.79
CA PRO A 56 -6.18 -4.29 -12.38
C PRO A 56 -5.11 -5.30 -11.93
N ASP A 57 -5.52 -6.51 -11.58
CA ASP A 57 -4.62 -7.57 -11.09
C ASP A 57 -3.45 -7.82 -12.03
N GLN A 58 -3.74 -7.87 -13.34
CA GLN A 58 -2.72 -8.12 -14.34
C GLN A 58 -1.62 -7.06 -14.30
N THR A 59 -1.99 -5.79 -14.10
CA THR A 59 -1.03 -4.70 -13.95
C THR A 59 -0.19 -4.84 -12.68
N ILE A 60 -0.79 -5.26 -11.56
CA ILE A 60 -0.06 -5.53 -10.31
C ILE A 60 0.92 -6.68 -10.50
N ILE A 61 0.47 -7.77 -11.11
CA ILE A 61 1.26 -8.98 -11.37
C ILE A 61 2.46 -8.64 -12.26
N GLU A 62 2.24 -7.95 -13.38
CA GLU A 62 3.30 -7.55 -14.31
C GLU A 62 4.34 -6.66 -13.61
N ARG A 63 3.90 -5.64 -12.85
CA ARG A 63 4.79 -4.73 -12.14
C ARG A 63 5.68 -5.43 -11.12
N ILE A 64 5.11 -6.31 -10.31
CA ILE A 64 5.89 -7.03 -9.28
C ILE A 64 6.78 -8.08 -9.93
N SER A 65 6.27 -8.79 -10.94
CA SER A 65 7.04 -9.83 -11.65
C SER A 65 8.14 -9.28 -12.55
N ASN A 66 8.10 -8.00 -12.89
CA ASN A 66 9.18 -7.31 -13.59
C ASN A 66 10.24 -6.72 -12.66
N ARG A 67 10.10 -6.87 -11.34
CA ARG A 67 11.06 -6.34 -10.36
C ARG A 67 12.28 -7.24 -10.20
N TRP A 68 13.45 -6.65 -10.42
CA TRP A 68 14.76 -7.26 -10.21
C TRP A 68 15.53 -6.50 -9.16
N ILE A 69 16.36 -7.19 -8.39
CA ILE A 69 17.14 -6.59 -7.32
C ILE A 69 18.60 -7.01 -7.43
N HIS A 70 19.49 -6.04 -7.22
CA HIS A 70 20.89 -6.34 -6.96
C HIS A 70 21.05 -6.70 -5.49
N ALA A 71 21.32 -7.98 -5.19
CA ALA A 71 21.24 -8.53 -3.83
C ALA A 71 22.15 -7.81 -2.82
N ALA A 72 23.36 -7.42 -3.23
CA ALA A 72 24.35 -6.83 -2.33
C ALA A 72 24.03 -5.37 -1.96
N SER A 73 23.39 -4.62 -2.86
CA SER A 73 23.11 -3.18 -2.64
C SER A 73 21.65 -2.84 -2.40
N GLY A 74 20.73 -3.76 -2.68
CA GLY A 74 19.29 -3.52 -2.63
C GLY A 74 18.74 -2.64 -3.77
N ARG A 75 19.56 -2.29 -4.78
CA ARG A 75 19.09 -1.50 -5.94
C ARG A 75 18.05 -2.29 -6.70
N THR A 76 16.96 -1.63 -7.09
CA THR A 76 15.84 -2.25 -7.79
C THR A 76 15.74 -1.77 -9.22
N TYR A 77 15.44 -2.70 -10.11
CA TYR A 77 15.20 -2.49 -11.52
C TYR A 77 13.81 -3.02 -11.88
N ALA A 78 13.18 -2.42 -12.87
CA ALA A 78 11.90 -2.87 -13.42
C ALA A 78 11.98 -2.79 -14.94
N TYR A 79 11.84 -3.90 -15.65
CA TYR A 79 12.15 -3.92 -17.10
C TYR A 79 11.26 -3.00 -17.95
N ASP A 80 10.09 -2.65 -17.46
CA ASP A 80 9.10 -1.76 -18.08
C ASP A 80 9.30 -0.28 -17.71
N TYR A 81 9.70 0.02 -16.47
CA TYR A 81 9.78 1.39 -15.95
C TYR A 81 11.20 1.92 -15.76
N ASN A 82 12.09 1.10 -15.21
CA ASN A 82 13.48 1.45 -14.93
C ASN A 82 14.39 0.26 -15.28
N PRO A 83 14.56 -0.05 -16.58
CA PRO A 83 15.36 -1.19 -17.02
C PRO A 83 16.84 -0.94 -16.73
N PRO A 84 17.61 -1.98 -16.39
CA PRO A 84 19.05 -1.87 -16.33
C PRO A 84 19.60 -1.63 -17.75
N LYS A 85 20.77 -0.99 -17.85
CA LYS A 85 21.49 -0.79 -19.12
C LYS A 85 21.75 -2.10 -19.84
N GLN A 86 22.01 -3.18 -19.09
CA GLN A 86 22.11 -4.54 -19.60
C GLN A 86 21.20 -5.48 -18.82
N LYS A 87 20.37 -6.25 -19.54
CA LYS A 87 19.42 -7.18 -18.93
C LYS A 87 20.11 -8.16 -17.99
N GLY A 88 19.59 -8.29 -16.78
CA GLY A 88 20.11 -9.21 -15.75
C GLY A 88 21.37 -8.74 -15.04
N VAL A 89 21.81 -7.49 -15.24
CA VAL A 89 23.06 -6.96 -14.69
C VAL A 89 22.85 -5.61 -14.01
N ASP A 90 23.46 -5.40 -12.85
CA ASP A 90 23.45 -4.14 -12.12
C ASP A 90 24.33 -3.07 -12.80
N ASP A 91 23.78 -1.87 -12.97
CA ASP A 91 24.42 -0.79 -13.74
C ASP A 91 25.68 -0.21 -13.11
N VAL A 92 25.90 -0.43 -11.82
CA VAL A 92 27.02 0.14 -11.06
C VAL A 92 28.15 -0.86 -10.92
N THR A 93 27.81 -2.12 -10.64
CA THR A 93 28.78 -3.16 -10.27
C THR A 93 29.04 -4.15 -11.40
N GLY A 94 28.12 -4.31 -12.34
CA GLY A 94 28.18 -5.38 -13.33
C GLY A 94 27.81 -6.76 -12.76
N GLU A 95 27.35 -6.83 -11.51
CA GLU A 95 26.96 -8.09 -10.86
C GLU A 95 25.54 -8.53 -11.28
N PRO A 96 25.21 -9.83 -11.20
CA PRO A 96 23.91 -10.34 -11.60
C PRO A 96 22.77 -9.77 -10.76
N LEU A 97 21.67 -9.42 -11.44
CA LEU A 97 20.40 -9.16 -10.79
C LEU A 97 19.70 -10.48 -10.50
N VAL A 98 18.97 -10.51 -9.38
CA VAL A 98 18.14 -11.63 -8.99
C VAL A 98 16.69 -11.18 -8.85
N GLN A 99 15.77 -12.12 -9.04
CA GLN A 99 14.38 -11.93 -8.68
C GLN A 99 14.14 -12.61 -7.33
N ARG A 100 13.38 -11.95 -6.45
CA ARG A 100 13.00 -12.56 -5.17
C ARG A 100 11.94 -13.63 -5.42
N GLU A 101 11.93 -14.69 -4.62
CA GLU A 101 10.88 -15.73 -4.68
C GLU A 101 9.46 -15.15 -4.56
N ASP A 102 9.33 -14.10 -3.76
CA ASP A 102 8.12 -13.32 -3.52
C ASP A 102 7.62 -12.53 -4.73
N ASP A 103 8.51 -12.24 -5.68
CA ASP A 103 8.22 -11.47 -6.89
C ASP A 103 7.91 -12.41 -8.09
N LYS A 104 7.95 -13.74 -7.91
CA LYS A 104 7.54 -14.68 -8.97
C LYS A 104 6.04 -14.60 -9.22
N GLU A 105 5.64 -14.68 -10.48
CA GLU A 105 4.25 -14.50 -10.92
C GLU A 105 3.25 -15.35 -10.14
N GLU A 106 3.54 -16.64 -9.93
CA GLU A 106 2.66 -17.55 -9.18
C GLU A 106 2.51 -17.12 -7.72
N THR A 107 3.61 -16.66 -7.10
CA THR A 107 3.63 -16.17 -5.72
C THR A 107 2.85 -14.85 -5.60
N VAL A 108 3.00 -13.95 -6.58
CA VAL A 108 2.28 -12.67 -6.62
C VAL A 108 0.78 -12.91 -6.78
N LYS A 109 0.37 -13.81 -7.68
CA LYS A 109 -1.03 -14.20 -7.86
C LYS A 109 -1.64 -14.74 -6.57
N ALA A 110 -0.96 -15.67 -5.91
CA ALA A 110 -1.43 -16.24 -4.65
C ALA A 110 -1.57 -15.18 -3.53
N ARG A 111 -0.61 -14.25 -3.44
CA ARG A 111 -0.66 -13.13 -2.48
C ARG A 111 -1.79 -12.16 -2.78
N LEU A 112 -2.01 -11.84 -4.05
CA LEU A 112 -3.05 -10.90 -4.46
C LEU A 112 -4.44 -11.47 -4.19
N GLU A 113 -4.66 -12.76 -4.44
CA GLU A 113 -5.90 -13.45 -4.10
C GLU A 113 -6.17 -13.42 -2.58
N GLN A 114 -5.15 -13.75 -1.77
CA GLN A 114 -5.27 -13.66 -0.32
C GLN A 114 -5.55 -12.22 0.15
N TYR A 115 -4.87 -11.23 -0.44
CA TYR A 115 -5.11 -9.82 -0.15
C TYR A 115 -6.57 -9.44 -0.43
N LYS A 116 -7.13 -9.83 -1.57
CA LYS A 116 -8.53 -9.53 -1.91
C LYS A 116 -9.52 -10.12 -0.91
N GLN A 117 -9.31 -11.37 -0.50
CA GLN A 117 -10.19 -12.04 0.47
C GLN A 117 -10.25 -11.31 1.82
N ILE A 118 -9.13 -10.73 2.25
CA ILE A 118 -9.02 -10.01 3.52
C ILE A 118 -9.50 -8.56 3.37
N THR A 119 -9.15 -7.91 2.26
CA THR A 119 -9.37 -6.47 2.05
C THR A 119 -10.77 -6.15 1.54
N THR A 120 -11.45 -7.07 0.83
CA THR A 120 -12.82 -6.82 0.31
C THR A 120 -13.80 -6.45 1.42
N PRO A 121 -13.89 -7.20 2.54
CA PRO A 121 -14.74 -6.81 3.67
C PRO A 121 -14.37 -5.43 4.24
N LEU A 122 -13.07 -5.12 4.31
CA LEU A 122 -12.56 -3.85 4.84
C LEU A 122 -12.95 -2.66 3.96
N VAL A 123 -12.85 -2.81 2.64
CA VAL A 123 -13.30 -1.82 1.66
C VAL A 123 -14.81 -1.61 1.79
N ASP A 124 -15.60 -2.68 1.92
CA ASP A 124 -17.05 -2.58 2.11
C ASP A 124 -17.43 -1.85 3.41
N HIS A 125 -16.70 -2.09 4.50
CA HIS A 125 -16.87 -1.40 5.78
C HIS A 125 -16.70 0.12 5.65
N TYR A 126 -15.59 0.57 5.06
CA TYR A 126 -15.35 2.00 4.85
C TYR A 126 -16.25 2.63 3.80
N ARG A 127 -16.68 1.85 2.80
CA ARG A 127 -17.70 2.29 1.84
C ARG A 127 -19.03 2.56 2.55
N TYR A 128 -19.44 1.68 3.45
CA TYR A 128 -20.67 1.86 4.23
C TYR A 128 -20.59 3.07 5.18
N GLN A 129 -19.42 3.34 5.76
CA GLN A 129 -19.18 4.53 6.59
C GLN A 129 -19.13 5.85 5.80
N GLY A 130 -19.02 5.79 4.46
CA GLY A 130 -18.97 6.97 3.60
C GLY A 130 -17.63 7.70 3.61
N THR A 131 -16.57 7.05 4.10
CA THR A 131 -15.21 7.64 4.20
C THR A 131 -14.28 7.14 3.09
N LEU A 132 -14.71 6.15 2.29
CA LEU A 132 -13.94 5.57 1.19
C LEU A 132 -13.94 6.45 -0.06
N ALA A 133 -12.74 6.72 -0.59
CA ALA A 133 -12.52 7.28 -1.91
C ALA A 133 -11.67 6.30 -2.74
N THR A 134 -12.26 5.73 -3.78
CA THR A 134 -11.60 4.78 -4.68
C THR A 134 -11.06 5.49 -5.93
N PHE A 135 -9.82 5.17 -6.29
CA PHE A 135 -9.14 5.68 -7.47
C PHE A 135 -8.65 4.51 -8.32
N SER A 136 -9.21 4.39 -9.52
CA SER A 136 -8.85 3.32 -10.44
C SER A 136 -7.87 3.79 -11.51
N GLY A 137 -6.97 2.90 -11.92
CA GLY A 137 -6.04 3.18 -13.02
C GLY A 137 -4.95 2.12 -13.13
N THR A 138 -4.07 2.26 -14.12
CA THR A 138 -2.94 1.36 -14.33
C THR A 138 -1.61 2.01 -14.01
N GLU A 139 -1.55 3.35 -13.95
CA GLU A 139 -0.32 4.13 -13.84
C GLU A 139 -0.37 5.09 -12.65
N SER A 140 0.73 5.13 -11.88
CA SER A 140 0.81 5.99 -10.68
C SER A 140 0.76 7.47 -11.06
N ASP A 141 1.41 7.86 -12.15
CA ASP A 141 1.41 9.25 -12.65
C ASP A 141 0.03 9.70 -13.13
N VAL A 142 -0.84 8.75 -13.50
CA VAL A 142 -2.24 9.03 -13.86
C VAL A 142 -3.11 9.13 -12.61
N ILE A 143 -2.91 8.26 -11.62
CA ILE A 143 -3.75 8.20 -10.41
C ILE A 143 -3.43 9.34 -9.44
N TYR A 144 -2.14 9.66 -9.27
CA TYR A 144 -1.66 10.61 -8.27
C TYR A 144 -2.33 12.00 -8.35
N PRO A 145 -2.52 12.63 -9.54
CA PRO A 145 -3.21 13.91 -9.64
C PRO A 145 -4.62 13.89 -9.05
N TYR A 146 -5.37 12.79 -9.20
CA TYR A 146 -6.73 12.65 -8.67
C TYR A 146 -6.74 12.47 -7.16
N VAL A 147 -5.84 11.62 -6.63
CA VAL A 147 -5.67 11.45 -5.18
C VAL A 147 -5.29 12.77 -4.54
N LYS A 148 -4.33 13.49 -5.13
CA LYS A 148 -3.89 14.80 -4.65
C LYS A 148 -5.04 15.81 -4.65
N ALA A 149 -5.78 15.92 -5.75
CA ALA A 149 -6.91 16.85 -5.86
C ALA A 149 -8.00 16.56 -4.82
N HIS A 150 -8.30 15.28 -4.56
CA HIS A 150 -9.26 14.87 -3.53
C HIS A 150 -8.80 15.28 -2.13
N LEU A 151 -7.54 14.99 -1.78
CA LEU A 151 -6.98 15.35 -0.47
C LEU A 151 -6.88 16.87 -0.29
N ASP A 152 -6.49 17.62 -1.33
CA ASP A 152 -6.45 19.08 -1.28
C ASP A 152 -7.83 19.67 -1.00
N ALA A 153 -8.88 19.18 -1.67
CA ALA A 153 -10.26 19.60 -1.45
C ALA A 153 -10.75 19.26 -0.03
N PHE A 154 -10.45 18.05 0.44
CA PHE A 154 -10.79 17.61 1.79
C PHE A 154 -10.13 18.49 2.88
N LEU A 155 -8.83 18.76 2.74
CA LEU A 155 -8.07 19.57 3.71
C LEU A 155 -8.46 21.05 3.67
N ALA A 156 -8.83 21.58 2.50
CA ALA A 156 -9.31 22.95 2.37
C ALA A 156 -10.65 23.15 3.11
N GLY A 157 -11.57 22.18 3.03
CA GLY A 157 -12.85 22.23 3.74
C GLY A 157 -12.70 22.24 5.26
N ARG A 158 -11.69 21.54 5.80
CA ARG A 158 -11.41 21.44 7.24
C ARG A 158 -10.61 22.62 7.82
N SER A 159 -10.02 23.45 6.97
CA SER A 159 -9.28 24.64 7.43
C SER A 159 -10.20 25.83 7.77
N GLN A 160 -11.52 25.68 7.57
CA GLN A 160 -12.55 26.67 7.88
C GLN A 160 -13.36 26.35 9.15
N GLU A 161 -13.12 25.20 9.79
CA GLU A 161 -13.69 24.79 11.08
C GLU A 161 -12.68 25.00 12.22
#